data_AF-A0A9D1FUZ6-F1
#
_entry.id   AF-A0A9D1FUZ6-F1
#
_cell.length_a   1.000
_cell.length_b   1.000
_cell.length_c   1.000
_cell.angle_alpha   90.00
_cell.angle_beta   90.00
_cell.angle_gamma   90.00
#
_symmetry.space_group_name_H-M   'P 1'
#
loop_
_entity.id
_entity.type
_entity.pdbx_description
1 polymer ?
#
loop_
_entity_poly.entity_id
_entity_poly.type
_entity_poly.pdbx_seq_one_letter_code
_entity_poly.pdbx_strand_id
1 'polypeptide(L)'
;MSKRQQQQVEKRSAGFMAEFKKLLYRHQAWEAWRDFCALSACAIANAVDKRHFETREKMYLDTIKRYNKQEQEVFPVLFAETVLELERNPDQDFLGKMFMQLELGNHWKGQFFTPYHVCHLMAKLNLDEQKENLERKGWISVGDCCCGAGAMLIAFANACRQEKINYQQDVLFIAQDIDPTAAYMCYIQLSLLGCAGYVKIGNALTEPLVAGDSAKETVWCTPMYFSQVWQMRRFLESMKAMFPEEKKSEETLLILYKAKSQTSVNLKGGNTMKELQKQMEKTKKGSLEYCIGQMLLSRCEGDPAAEEIVEKDLATKGMELTVCAKKLFDYARAHKQDNCYCMEDEEAEKIIFEFYGIGQKEPAPQEPEKPVVPEAVQADRLMFSLEDLL
;
A
#
# COMPACT_ATOMS: atom_id res chain seq x y z
N MET A 1 8.52 -28.98 6.63
CA MET A 1 7.91 -30.06 5.80
C MET A 1 8.50 -31.41 6.20
N SER A 2 7.69 -32.47 6.22
CA SER A 2 8.17 -33.85 6.44
C SER A 2 8.81 -34.43 5.16
N LYS A 3 9.84 -35.29 5.30
CA LYS A 3 10.50 -35.98 4.17
C LYS A 3 9.51 -36.71 3.23
N ARG A 4 8.41 -37.25 3.78
CA ARG A 4 7.33 -37.88 2.98
C ARG A 4 6.55 -36.87 2.14
N GLN A 5 6.27 -35.69 2.68
CA GLN A 5 5.58 -34.62 1.94
C GLN A 5 6.48 -34.11 0.80
N GLN A 6 7.77 -33.94 1.06
CA GLN A 6 8.77 -33.51 0.07
C GLN A 6 8.90 -34.50 -1.11
N GLN A 7 9.07 -35.79 -0.83
CA GLN A 7 9.11 -36.84 -1.87
C GLN A 7 7.84 -36.88 -2.73
N GLN A 8 6.68 -36.66 -2.11
CA GLN A 8 5.43 -36.69 -2.83
C GLN A 8 5.20 -35.40 -3.65
N VAL A 9 5.75 -34.25 -3.23
CA VAL A 9 5.75 -32.98 -4.03
C VAL A 9 6.62 -33.14 -5.27
N GLU A 10 7.81 -33.73 -5.13
CA GLU A 10 8.71 -34.01 -6.26
C GLU A 10 8.07 -34.97 -7.28
N LYS A 11 7.33 -35.99 -6.81
CA LYS A 11 6.70 -37.00 -7.67
C LYS A 11 5.60 -36.46 -8.60
N ARG A 12 4.91 -35.37 -8.26
CA ARG A 12 3.83 -34.78 -9.08
C ARG A 12 4.23 -33.53 -9.85
N SER A 13 5.17 -32.73 -9.35
CA SER A 13 5.94 -31.83 -10.23
C SER A 13 6.54 -32.62 -11.40
N ALA A 14 6.94 -33.88 -11.17
CA ALA A 14 7.34 -34.80 -12.24
C ALA A 14 6.19 -35.23 -13.17
N GLY A 15 4.94 -35.30 -12.69
CA GLY A 15 3.74 -35.61 -13.50
C GLY A 15 3.44 -34.50 -14.51
N PHE A 16 3.32 -33.25 -14.03
CA PHE A 16 3.17 -32.07 -14.90
C PHE A 16 4.28 -32.02 -15.95
N MET A 17 5.54 -32.17 -15.54
CA MET A 17 6.69 -32.10 -16.44
C MET A 17 6.72 -33.26 -17.44
N ALA A 18 6.31 -34.47 -17.04
CA ALA A 18 6.25 -35.62 -17.93
C ALA A 18 5.20 -35.44 -19.03
N GLU A 19 4.03 -34.92 -18.66
CA GLU A 19 2.97 -34.59 -19.62
C GLU A 19 3.39 -33.45 -20.55
N PHE A 20 3.98 -32.39 -20.00
CA PHE A 20 4.44 -31.24 -20.78
C PHE A 20 5.50 -31.63 -21.82
N LYS A 21 6.43 -32.53 -21.46
CA LYS A 21 7.45 -33.05 -22.38
C LYS A 21 6.88 -33.73 -23.61
N LYS A 22 5.62 -34.22 -23.59
CA LYS A 22 4.96 -34.80 -24.77
C LYS A 22 4.69 -33.75 -25.85
N LEU A 23 4.58 -32.47 -25.51
CA LEU A 23 4.41 -31.39 -26.47
C LEU A 23 5.73 -31.01 -27.17
N LEU A 24 6.87 -31.28 -26.51
CA LEU A 24 8.20 -30.85 -26.96
C LEU A 24 8.74 -31.65 -28.15
N TYR A 25 8.07 -32.73 -28.54
CA TYR A 25 8.44 -33.49 -29.74
C TYR A 25 8.19 -32.72 -31.03
N ARG A 26 7.20 -31.81 -31.05
CA ARG A 26 6.79 -31.06 -32.24
C ARG A 26 6.78 -29.54 -32.05
N HIS A 27 6.79 -29.06 -30.82
CA HIS A 27 6.63 -27.65 -30.49
C HIS A 27 7.79 -27.17 -29.63
N GLN A 28 8.16 -25.90 -29.76
CA GLN A 28 9.14 -25.31 -28.87
C GLN A 28 8.56 -25.19 -27.46
N ALA A 29 9.41 -25.37 -26.44
CA ALA A 29 8.97 -25.35 -25.04
C ALA A 29 8.27 -24.04 -24.66
N TRP A 30 8.78 -22.91 -25.15
CA TRP A 30 8.18 -21.60 -24.88
C TRP A 30 6.79 -21.48 -25.52
N GLU A 31 6.62 -21.94 -26.76
CA GLU A 31 5.35 -21.84 -27.49
C GLU A 31 4.28 -22.71 -26.84
N ALA A 32 4.64 -23.96 -26.49
CA ALA A 32 3.75 -24.87 -25.78
C ALA A 32 3.35 -24.33 -24.39
N TRP A 33 4.27 -23.68 -23.68
CA TRP A 33 4.00 -23.06 -22.38
C TRP A 33 3.05 -21.86 -22.49
N ARG A 34 3.35 -20.93 -23.42
CA ARG A 34 2.49 -19.78 -23.71
C ARG A 34 1.08 -20.25 -24.04
N ASP A 35 0.96 -21.24 -24.92
CA ASP A 35 -0.32 -21.77 -25.37
C ASP A 35 -1.07 -22.46 -24.23
N PHE A 36 -0.38 -23.23 -23.38
CA PHE A 36 -0.98 -23.80 -22.16
C PHE A 36 -1.56 -22.72 -21.24
N CYS A 37 -0.82 -21.63 -20.98
CA CYS A 37 -1.28 -20.53 -20.14
C CYS A 37 -2.50 -19.83 -20.77
N ALA A 38 -2.44 -19.53 -22.07
CA ALA A 38 -3.53 -18.89 -22.79
C ALA A 38 -4.81 -19.73 -22.80
N LEU A 39 -4.69 -21.03 -23.12
CA LEU A 39 -5.83 -21.96 -23.16
C LEU A 39 -6.48 -22.10 -21.78
N SER A 40 -5.66 -22.26 -20.74
CA SER A 40 -6.13 -22.40 -19.35
C SER A 40 -6.82 -21.11 -18.86
N ALA A 41 -6.23 -19.95 -19.14
CA ALA A 41 -6.83 -18.66 -18.79
C ALA A 41 -8.17 -18.45 -19.51
N CYS A 42 -8.25 -18.75 -20.81
CA CYS A 42 -9.50 -18.67 -21.58
C CYS A 42 -10.57 -19.59 -20.99
N ALA A 43 -10.23 -20.83 -20.65
CA ALA A 43 -11.16 -21.79 -20.09
C ALA A 43 -11.77 -21.31 -18.76
N ILE A 44 -10.96 -20.77 -17.84
CA ILE A 44 -11.44 -20.19 -16.58
C ILE A 44 -12.32 -18.97 -16.86
N ALA A 45 -11.82 -18.01 -17.66
CA ALA A 45 -12.49 -16.74 -17.89
C ALA A 45 -13.86 -16.92 -18.58
N ASN A 46 -13.93 -17.80 -19.58
CA ASN A 46 -15.16 -18.07 -20.32
C ASN A 46 -16.22 -18.80 -19.48
N ALA A 47 -15.83 -19.44 -18.38
CA ALA A 47 -16.77 -20.07 -17.45
C ALA A 47 -17.55 -19.04 -16.59
N VAL A 48 -16.96 -17.87 -16.31
CA VAL A 48 -17.49 -16.93 -15.28
C VAL A 48 -17.77 -15.52 -15.78
N ASP A 49 -17.11 -15.08 -16.86
CA ASP A 49 -17.27 -13.74 -17.43
C ASP A 49 -17.69 -13.86 -18.89
N LYS A 50 -18.77 -13.21 -19.29
CA LYS A 50 -19.28 -13.28 -20.68
C LYS A 50 -18.98 -12.03 -21.51
N ARG A 51 -18.42 -10.97 -20.91
CA ARG A 51 -18.19 -9.69 -21.59
C ARG A 51 -17.30 -9.81 -22.84
N HIS A 52 -16.26 -10.64 -22.76
CA HIS A 52 -15.28 -10.87 -23.83
C HIS A 52 -15.22 -12.33 -24.29
N PHE A 53 -16.35 -13.05 -24.16
CA PHE A 53 -16.41 -14.49 -24.45
C PHE A 53 -15.95 -14.82 -25.87
N GLU A 54 -16.50 -14.13 -26.87
CA GLU A 54 -16.21 -14.42 -28.29
C GLU A 54 -14.72 -14.24 -28.63
N THR A 55 -14.09 -13.17 -28.13
CA THR A 55 -12.67 -12.92 -28.38
C THR A 55 -11.79 -13.97 -27.75
N ARG A 56 -12.08 -14.37 -26.50
CA ARG A 56 -11.33 -15.42 -25.79
C ARG A 56 -11.57 -16.81 -26.37
N GLU A 57 -12.80 -17.12 -26.77
CA GLU A 57 -13.14 -18.40 -27.41
C GLU A 57 -12.43 -18.53 -28.76
N LYS A 58 -12.40 -17.45 -29.56
CA LYS A 58 -11.61 -17.40 -30.78
C LYS A 58 -10.12 -17.63 -30.50
N MET A 59 -9.56 -16.94 -29.50
CA MET A 59 -8.16 -17.14 -29.09
C MET A 59 -7.87 -18.59 -28.70
N TYR A 60 -8.78 -19.21 -27.95
CA TYR A 60 -8.69 -20.62 -27.56
C TYR A 60 -8.69 -21.54 -28.78
N LEU A 61 -9.68 -21.40 -29.67
CA LEU A 61 -9.84 -22.24 -30.85
C LEU A 61 -8.68 -22.07 -31.85
N ASP A 62 -8.22 -20.84 -32.07
CA ASP A 62 -7.08 -20.54 -32.94
C ASP A 62 -5.76 -21.08 -32.39
N THR A 63 -5.66 -21.25 -31.07
CA THR A 63 -4.50 -21.83 -30.40
C THR A 63 -4.54 -23.36 -30.44
N ILE A 64 -5.64 -23.96 -29.97
CA ILE A 64 -5.74 -25.42 -29.81
C ILE A 64 -5.71 -26.16 -31.16
N LYS A 65 -6.17 -25.53 -32.26
CA LYS A 65 -6.17 -26.15 -33.60
C LYS A 65 -4.77 -26.38 -34.19
N ARG A 66 -3.73 -25.74 -33.63
CA ARG A 66 -2.33 -25.97 -34.03
C ARG A 66 -1.78 -27.31 -33.56
N TYR A 67 -2.45 -27.93 -32.61
CA TYR A 67 -2.06 -29.20 -32.00
C TYR A 67 -2.90 -30.33 -32.59
N ASN A 68 -2.30 -31.51 -32.79
CA ASN A 68 -3.05 -32.70 -33.20
C ASN A 68 -3.90 -33.25 -32.03
N LYS A 69 -4.79 -34.21 -32.30
CA LYS A 69 -5.73 -34.73 -31.28
C LYS A 69 -5.06 -35.27 -30.02
N GLN A 70 -3.94 -35.96 -30.15
CA GLN A 70 -3.20 -36.50 -29.00
C GLN A 70 -2.56 -35.37 -28.18
N GLU A 71 -2.03 -34.34 -28.83
CA GLU A 71 -1.46 -33.16 -28.16
C GLU A 71 -2.54 -32.30 -27.49
N GLN A 72 -3.71 -32.18 -28.12
CA GLN A 72 -4.86 -31.45 -27.54
C GLN A 72 -5.28 -32.03 -26.18
N GLU A 73 -5.22 -33.35 -26.02
CA GLU A 73 -5.56 -34.04 -24.77
C GLU A 73 -4.56 -33.75 -23.63
N VAL A 74 -3.35 -33.29 -23.94
CA VAL A 74 -2.33 -32.96 -22.92
C VAL A 74 -2.71 -31.69 -22.15
N PHE A 75 -3.32 -30.68 -22.80
CA PHE A 75 -3.63 -29.40 -22.15
C PHE A 75 -4.61 -29.54 -20.96
N PRO A 76 -5.74 -30.26 -21.08
CA PRO A 76 -6.61 -30.53 -19.93
C PRO A 76 -5.89 -31.27 -18.80
N VAL A 77 -4.97 -32.18 -19.10
CA VAL A 77 -4.19 -32.91 -18.10
C VAL A 77 -3.23 -31.97 -17.36
N LEU A 78 -2.53 -31.09 -18.08
CA LEU A 78 -1.67 -30.07 -17.47
C LEU A 78 -2.46 -29.12 -16.56
N PHE A 79 -3.67 -28.73 -16.99
CA PHE A 79 -4.56 -27.91 -16.18
C PHE A 79 -5.00 -28.63 -14.91
N ALA A 80 -5.37 -29.91 -15.02
CA ALA A 80 -5.73 -30.74 -13.86
C ALA A 80 -4.56 -30.91 -12.88
N GLU A 81 -3.34 -31.16 -13.36
CA GLU A 81 -2.14 -31.23 -12.50
C GLU A 81 -1.89 -29.90 -11.78
N THR A 82 -2.11 -28.76 -12.46
CA THR A 82 -1.99 -27.42 -11.85
C THR A 82 -3.00 -27.24 -10.71
N VAL A 83 -4.26 -27.63 -10.91
CA VAL A 83 -5.29 -27.60 -9.87
C VAL A 83 -4.88 -28.47 -8.69
N LEU A 84 -4.49 -29.73 -8.94
CA LEU A 84 -4.14 -30.68 -7.89
C LEU A 84 -2.92 -30.24 -7.06
N GLU A 85 -1.93 -29.58 -7.67
CA GLU A 85 -0.76 -29.08 -6.95
C GLU A 85 -1.08 -27.85 -6.10
N LEU A 86 -1.93 -26.94 -6.58
CA LEU A 86 -2.36 -25.76 -5.81
C LEU A 86 -3.32 -26.12 -4.66
N GLU A 87 -4.23 -27.08 -4.86
CA GLU A 87 -5.09 -27.60 -3.78
C GLU A 87 -4.25 -28.26 -2.68
N ARG A 88 -3.23 -29.01 -3.08
CA ARG A 88 -2.37 -29.74 -2.15
C ARG A 88 -1.47 -28.81 -1.34
N ASN A 89 -0.85 -27.85 -2.01
CA ASN A 89 0.00 -26.86 -1.38
C ASN A 89 -0.32 -25.48 -1.97
N PRO A 90 -1.19 -24.70 -1.33
CA PRO A 90 -1.48 -23.32 -1.76
C PRO A 90 -0.34 -22.34 -1.42
N ASP A 91 0.62 -22.73 -0.57
CA ASP A 91 1.78 -21.92 -0.17
C ASP A 91 2.93 -21.99 -1.19
N GLN A 92 2.64 -21.75 -2.47
CA GLN A 92 3.65 -21.74 -3.53
C GLN A 92 3.24 -20.93 -4.76
N ASP A 93 4.23 -20.46 -5.51
CA ASP A 93 4.11 -20.09 -6.92
C ASP A 93 4.45 -21.33 -7.78
N PHE A 94 3.43 -22.13 -8.11
CA PHE A 94 3.61 -23.37 -8.84
C PHE A 94 3.98 -23.13 -10.30
N LEU A 95 3.22 -22.26 -11.00
CA LEU A 95 3.47 -22.00 -12.42
C LEU A 95 4.80 -21.26 -12.64
N GLY A 96 5.17 -20.32 -11.77
CA GLY A 96 6.49 -19.69 -11.82
C GLY A 96 7.61 -20.69 -11.57
N LYS A 97 7.45 -21.62 -10.61
CA LYS A 97 8.40 -22.71 -10.39
C LYS A 97 8.56 -23.60 -11.62
N MET A 98 7.47 -24.03 -12.26
CA MET A 98 7.52 -24.85 -13.47
C MET A 98 8.17 -24.09 -14.62
N PHE A 99 7.85 -22.81 -14.79
CA PHE A 99 8.47 -21.93 -15.79
C PHE A 99 9.99 -21.87 -15.64
N MET A 100 10.48 -21.68 -14.41
CA MET A 100 11.91 -21.67 -14.11
C MET A 100 12.56 -23.05 -14.34
N GLN A 101 11.89 -24.14 -13.93
CA GLN A 101 12.41 -25.51 -14.10
C GLN A 101 12.48 -25.95 -15.57
N LEU A 102 11.62 -25.42 -16.43
CA LEU A 102 11.66 -25.62 -17.87
C LEU A 102 12.68 -24.72 -18.58
N GLU A 103 13.42 -23.89 -17.83
CA GLU A 103 14.42 -22.94 -18.34
C GLU A 103 13.86 -21.96 -19.39
N LEU A 104 12.55 -21.69 -19.33
CA LEU A 104 11.85 -20.83 -20.29
C LEU A 104 12.24 -19.35 -20.15
N GLY A 105 12.82 -18.98 -19.00
CA GLY A 105 13.37 -17.65 -18.76
C GLY A 105 14.53 -17.28 -19.70
N ASN A 106 15.21 -18.26 -20.32
CA ASN A 106 16.28 -17.97 -21.29
C ASN A 106 15.78 -17.28 -22.56
N HIS A 107 14.49 -17.43 -22.89
CA HIS A 107 13.85 -16.74 -24.02
C HIS A 107 13.57 -15.26 -23.71
N TRP A 108 13.52 -14.89 -22.43
CA TRP A 108 13.25 -13.55 -21.93
C TRP A 108 14.47 -13.04 -21.17
N LYS A 109 15.47 -12.50 -21.88
CA LYS A 109 16.62 -11.84 -21.26
C LYS A 109 16.12 -10.73 -20.31
N GLY A 110 16.07 -11.00 -19.01
CA GLY A 110 15.75 -10.00 -17.98
C GLY A 110 14.52 -10.27 -17.10
N GLN A 111 13.73 -11.34 -17.32
CA GLN A 111 12.68 -11.72 -16.37
C GLN A 111 13.27 -12.54 -15.21
N PHE A 112 13.32 -11.95 -14.02
CA PHE A 112 13.72 -12.63 -12.79
C PHE A 112 12.50 -12.79 -11.89
N PHE A 113 12.18 -14.04 -11.52
CA PHE A 113 11.11 -14.31 -10.58
C PHE A 113 11.61 -14.10 -9.15
N THR A 114 10.84 -13.33 -8.38
CA THR A 114 11.11 -13.14 -6.97
C THR A 114 10.97 -14.47 -6.24
N PRO A 115 12.01 -14.95 -5.52
CA PRO A 115 11.91 -16.19 -4.77
C PRO A 115 10.77 -16.14 -3.74
N TYR A 116 9.98 -17.20 -3.67
CA TYR A 116 8.73 -17.20 -2.90
C TYR A 116 8.89 -16.83 -1.41
N HIS A 117 10.02 -17.18 -0.79
CA HIS A 117 10.30 -16.82 0.60
C HIS A 117 10.48 -15.31 0.82
N VAL A 118 11.00 -14.59 -0.19
CA VAL A 118 11.08 -13.12 -0.17
C VAL A 118 9.68 -12.53 -0.28
N CYS A 119 8.84 -13.06 -1.18
CA CYS A 119 7.43 -12.67 -1.26
C CYS A 119 6.70 -12.87 0.07
N HIS A 120 6.92 -14.00 0.75
CA HIS A 120 6.30 -14.28 2.05
C HIS A 120 6.76 -13.34 3.16
N LEU A 121 8.05 -13.03 3.20
CA LEU A 121 8.59 -12.03 4.13
C LEU A 121 7.93 -10.66 3.88
N MET A 122 7.91 -10.21 2.62
CA MET A 122 7.31 -8.93 2.24
C MET A 122 5.82 -8.88 2.59
N ALA A 123 5.07 -9.95 2.30
CA ALA A 123 3.66 -10.05 2.65
C ALA A 123 3.43 -9.88 4.16
N LYS A 124 4.24 -10.54 5.00
CA LYS A 124 4.13 -10.45 6.46
C LYS A 124 4.44 -9.05 7.00
N LEU A 125 5.48 -8.40 6.46
CA LEU A 125 5.85 -7.05 6.89
C LEU A 125 4.75 -6.01 6.60
N ASN A 126 3.98 -6.20 5.53
CA ASN A 126 2.92 -5.27 5.15
C ASN A 126 1.56 -5.59 5.78
N LEU A 127 1.38 -6.78 6.36
CA LEU A 127 0.05 -7.27 6.75
C LEU A 127 -0.56 -6.48 7.92
N ASP A 128 0.25 -6.00 8.86
CA ASP A 128 -0.27 -5.29 10.03
C ASP A 128 -0.95 -3.96 9.66
N GLU A 129 -0.36 -3.19 8.74
CA GLU A 129 -1.02 -1.99 8.18
C GLU A 129 -2.33 -2.34 7.46
N GLN A 130 -2.38 -3.49 6.79
CA GLN A 130 -3.60 -3.92 6.11
C GLN A 130 -4.71 -4.38 7.06
N LYS A 131 -4.39 -4.84 8.28
CA LYS A 131 -5.40 -5.13 9.31
C LYS A 131 -6.15 -3.87 9.74
N GLU A 132 -5.45 -2.73 9.86
CA GLU A 132 -6.09 -1.44 10.14
C GLU A 132 -7.04 -1.03 9.00
N ASN A 133 -6.64 -1.28 7.74
CA ASN A 133 -7.53 -1.06 6.60
C ASN A 133 -8.77 -1.96 6.64
N LEU A 134 -8.61 -3.23 7.05
CA LEU A 134 -9.71 -4.17 7.20
C LEU A 134 -10.71 -3.70 8.27
N GLU A 135 -10.25 -3.25 9.43
CA GLU A 135 -11.10 -2.73 10.50
C GLU A 135 -11.87 -1.47 10.07
N ARG A 136 -11.20 -0.56 9.36
CA ARG A 136 -11.79 0.73 8.94
C ARG A 136 -12.73 0.62 7.73
N LYS A 137 -12.32 -0.11 6.69
CA LYS A 137 -13.02 -0.18 5.40
C LYS A 137 -13.86 -1.45 5.25
N GLY A 138 -13.60 -2.47 6.08
CA GLY A 138 -14.21 -3.79 5.96
C GLY A 138 -13.60 -4.66 4.84
N TRP A 139 -12.53 -4.21 4.17
CA TRP A 139 -11.78 -4.97 3.15
C TRP A 139 -10.42 -4.32 2.85
N ILE A 140 -9.55 -5.08 2.18
CA ILE A 140 -8.20 -4.72 1.76
C ILE A 140 -8.11 -4.75 0.24
N SER A 141 -7.36 -3.82 -0.35
CA SER A 141 -6.89 -3.89 -1.73
C SER A 141 -5.37 -4.07 -1.74
N VAL A 142 -4.87 -5.08 -2.45
CA VAL A 142 -3.43 -5.30 -2.66
C VAL A 142 -3.12 -5.32 -4.15
N GLY A 143 -2.02 -4.68 -4.54
CA GLY A 143 -1.64 -4.47 -5.94
C GLY A 143 -0.22 -4.94 -6.24
N ASP A 144 0.00 -5.52 -7.42
CA ASP A 144 1.32 -5.78 -7.99
C ASP A 144 1.34 -5.40 -9.47
N CYS A 145 2.12 -4.36 -9.83
CA CYS A 145 2.15 -3.78 -11.17
C CYS A 145 3.16 -4.44 -12.13
N CYS A 146 3.94 -5.42 -11.63
CA CYS A 146 4.82 -6.28 -12.42
C CYS A 146 4.74 -7.69 -11.84
N CYS A 147 3.54 -8.25 -11.91
CA CYS A 147 3.15 -9.36 -11.05
C CYS A 147 3.83 -10.69 -11.36
N GLY A 148 4.45 -10.83 -12.54
CA GLY A 148 5.01 -12.10 -12.98
C GLY A 148 3.95 -13.21 -12.95
N ALA A 149 4.30 -14.35 -12.38
CA ALA A 149 3.35 -15.45 -12.15
C ALA A 149 2.43 -15.23 -10.92
N GLY A 150 2.52 -14.09 -10.23
CA GLY A 150 1.66 -13.73 -9.09
C GLY A 150 2.21 -14.11 -7.72
N ALA A 151 3.50 -14.48 -7.61
CA ALA A 151 4.12 -14.96 -6.36
C ALA A 151 3.87 -14.03 -5.15
N MET A 152 3.95 -12.71 -5.34
CA MET A 152 3.73 -11.72 -4.28
C MET A 152 2.28 -11.74 -3.77
N LEU A 153 1.32 -11.76 -4.69
CA LEU A 153 -0.11 -11.78 -4.38
C LEU A 153 -0.53 -13.11 -3.72
N ILE A 154 0.02 -14.23 -4.19
CA ILE A 154 -0.18 -15.55 -3.57
C ILE A 154 0.40 -15.56 -2.15
N ALA A 155 1.61 -15.03 -1.97
CA ALA A 155 2.22 -14.92 -0.65
C ALA A 155 1.39 -14.05 0.32
N PHE A 156 0.78 -12.97 -0.17
CA PHE A 156 -0.14 -12.14 0.60
C PHE A 156 -1.40 -12.91 1.03
N ALA A 157 -2.05 -13.62 0.11
CA ALA A 157 -3.20 -14.48 0.43
C ALA A 157 -2.87 -15.50 1.53
N ASN A 158 -1.68 -16.09 1.45
CA ASN A 158 -1.20 -17.06 2.45
C ASN A 158 -0.84 -16.43 3.79
N ALA A 159 -0.27 -15.22 3.80
CA ALA A 159 -0.07 -14.46 5.03
C ALA A 159 -1.41 -14.12 5.70
N CYS A 160 -2.41 -13.68 4.94
CA CYS A 160 -3.78 -13.47 5.45
C CYS A 160 -4.35 -14.75 6.08
N ARG A 161 -4.23 -15.89 5.38
CA ARG A 161 -4.71 -17.19 5.87
C ARG A 161 -4.04 -17.61 7.18
N GLN A 162 -2.73 -17.36 7.33
CA GLN A 162 -1.98 -17.64 8.57
C GLN A 162 -2.48 -16.78 9.74
N GLU A 163 -2.86 -15.53 9.47
CA GLU A 163 -3.46 -14.60 10.44
C GLU A 163 -4.99 -14.74 10.57
N LYS A 164 -5.59 -15.80 10.02
CA LYS A 164 -7.03 -16.09 10.05
C LYS A 164 -7.93 -15.03 9.38
N ILE A 165 -7.37 -14.26 8.45
CA ILE A 165 -8.12 -13.33 7.59
C ILE A 165 -8.67 -14.11 6.40
N ASN A 166 -9.96 -13.94 6.09
CA ASN A 166 -10.60 -14.62 4.96
C ASN A 166 -10.31 -13.85 3.66
N TYR A 167 -9.13 -14.08 3.09
CA TYR A 167 -8.70 -13.35 1.89
C TYR A 167 -9.69 -13.45 0.71
N GLN A 168 -10.50 -14.52 0.63
CA GLN A 168 -11.48 -14.68 -0.45
C GLN A 168 -12.62 -13.65 -0.37
N GLN A 169 -12.95 -13.16 0.83
CA GLN A 169 -14.05 -12.21 1.08
C GLN A 169 -13.55 -10.80 1.49
N ASP A 170 -12.31 -10.74 1.99
CA ASP A 170 -11.75 -9.56 2.63
C ASP A 170 -10.68 -8.87 1.78
N VAL A 171 -10.07 -9.54 0.80
CA VAL A 171 -8.96 -9.00 0.01
C VAL A 171 -9.29 -8.96 -1.48
N LEU A 172 -9.14 -7.79 -2.09
CA LEU A 172 -9.17 -7.57 -3.53
C LEU A 172 -7.74 -7.57 -4.07
N PHE A 173 -7.45 -8.51 -4.97
CA PHE A 173 -6.15 -8.68 -5.61
C PHE A 173 -6.12 -7.99 -6.97
N ILE A 174 -5.17 -7.08 -7.16
CA ILE A 174 -5.00 -6.29 -8.37
C ILE A 174 -3.63 -6.61 -8.94
N ALA A 175 -3.58 -7.05 -10.19
CA ALA A 175 -2.31 -7.38 -10.82
C ALA A 175 -2.19 -6.75 -12.21
N GLN A 176 -0.96 -6.43 -12.60
CA GLN A 176 -0.64 -6.02 -13.96
C GLN A 176 0.71 -6.60 -14.37
N ASP A 177 0.82 -6.99 -15.63
CA ASP A 177 2.10 -7.34 -16.23
C ASP A 177 2.14 -6.96 -17.71
N ILE A 178 3.33 -6.67 -18.22
CA ILE A 178 3.55 -6.37 -19.64
C ILE A 178 3.58 -7.65 -20.47
N ASP A 179 4.02 -8.78 -19.89
CA ASP A 179 4.05 -10.08 -20.56
C ASP A 179 2.69 -10.80 -20.39
N PRO A 180 1.97 -11.07 -21.50
CA PRO A 180 0.72 -11.81 -21.44
C PRO A 180 0.85 -13.20 -20.78
N THR A 181 1.94 -13.91 -21.02
CA THR A 181 2.19 -15.25 -20.46
C THR A 181 2.33 -15.17 -18.94
N ALA A 182 3.08 -14.20 -18.43
CA ALA A 182 3.22 -13.95 -17.01
C ALA A 182 1.87 -13.61 -16.38
N ALA A 183 1.16 -12.64 -16.96
CA ALA A 183 -0.19 -12.27 -16.53
C ALA A 183 -1.16 -13.46 -16.54
N TYR A 184 -1.12 -14.35 -17.53
CA TYR A 184 -1.94 -15.56 -17.54
C TYR A 184 -1.59 -16.53 -16.42
N MET A 185 -0.29 -16.72 -16.11
CA MET A 185 0.13 -17.53 -14.96
C MET A 185 -0.43 -16.95 -13.66
N CYS A 186 -0.30 -15.63 -13.45
CA CYS A 186 -0.88 -14.93 -12.31
C CYS A 186 -2.40 -15.12 -12.23
N TYR A 187 -3.09 -14.90 -13.34
CA TYR A 187 -4.54 -15.05 -13.45
C TYR A 187 -5.02 -16.46 -13.09
N ILE A 188 -4.37 -17.50 -13.62
CA ILE A 188 -4.72 -18.91 -13.36
C ILE A 188 -4.53 -19.22 -11.87
N GLN A 189 -3.38 -18.88 -11.29
CA GLN A 189 -3.09 -19.21 -9.89
C GLN A 189 -4.03 -18.49 -8.93
N LEU A 190 -4.26 -17.19 -9.12
CA LEU A 190 -5.22 -16.42 -8.31
C LEU A 190 -6.64 -16.99 -8.44
N SER A 191 -7.05 -17.38 -9.65
CA SER A 191 -8.36 -17.98 -9.89
C SER A 191 -8.55 -19.30 -9.15
N LEU A 192 -7.56 -20.19 -9.22
CA LEU A 192 -7.60 -21.51 -8.59
C LEU A 192 -7.47 -21.44 -7.06
N LEU A 193 -6.76 -20.44 -6.53
CA LEU A 193 -6.66 -20.19 -5.09
C LEU A 193 -7.89 -19.44 -4.51
N GLY A 194 -8.85 -19.07 -5.37
CA GLY A 194 -10.06 -18.36 -4.96
C GLY A 194 -9.81 -16.92 -4.54
N CYS A 195 -8.74 -16.28 -5.02
CA CYS A 195 -8.45 -14.88 -4.78
C CYS A 195 -9.42 -14.02 -5.60
N ALA A 196 -10.13 -13.09 -4.96
CA ALA A 196 -11.01 -12.15 -5.66
C ALA A 196 -10.21 -11.00 -6.26
N GLY A 197 -10.29 -10.80 -7.57
CA GLY A 197 -9.41 -9.84 -8.20
C GLY A 197 -9.43 -9.86 -9.72
N TYR A 198 -8.49 -9.13 -10.31
CA TYR A 198 -8.31 -9.07 -11.75
C TYR A 198 -6.85 -8.81 -12.12
N VAL A 199 -6.47 -9.25 -13.32
CA VAL A 199 -5.13 -9.13 -13.88
C VAL A 199 -5.19 -8.38 -15.20
N LYS A 200 -4.45 -7.28 -15.34
CA LYS A 200 -4.34 -6.51 -16.60
C LYS A 200 -3.08 -6.90 -17.37
N ILE A 201 -3.25 -7.12 -18.66
CA ILE A 201 -2.14 -7.27 -19.60
C ILE A 201 -1.86 -5.89 -20.20
N GLY A 202 -0.67 -5.34 -19.96
CA GLY A 202 -0.26 -4.06 -20.51
C GLY A 202 0.81 -3.35 -19.69
N ASN A 203 1.41 -2.33 -20.27
CA ASN A 203 2.49 -1.58 -19.64
C ASN A 203 1.96 -0.73 -18.46
N ALA A 204 2.42 -1.01 -17.24
CA ALA A 204 1.98 -0.32 -16.04
C ALA A 204 2.41 1.15 -15.96
N LEU A 205 3.42 1.57 -16.71
CA LEU A 205 3.89 2.96 -16.75
C LEU A 205 3.08 3.81 -17.72
N THR A 206 2.84 3.31 -18.93
CA THR A 206 2.12 4.07 -19.98
C THR A 206 0.61 3.87 -19.91
N GLU A 207 0.16 2.71 -19.43
CA GLU A 207 -1.24 2.35 -19.29
C GLU A 207 -1.50 1.74 -17.90
N PRO A 208 -1.30 2.51 -16.82
CA PRO A 208 -1.53 2.02 -15.46
C PRO A 208 -2.96 1.51 -15.30
N LEU A 209 -3.14 0.51 -14.46
CA LEU A 209 -4.47 0.06 -14.06
C LEU A 209 -5.14 1.14 -13.22
N VAL A 210 -6.33 1.58 -13.65
CA VAL A 210 -7.14 2.56 -12.94
C VAL A 210 -8.51 2.01 -12.57
N ALA A 211 -9.17 2.63 -11.59
CA ALA A 211 -10.51 2.26 -11.19
C ALA A 211 -11.47 2.32 -12.40
N GLY A 212 -12.28 1.27 -12.59
CA GLY A 212 -13.19 1.14 -13.74
C GLY A 212 -12.64 0.33 -14.91
N ASP A 213 -11.34 0.03 -14.96
CA ASP A 213 -10.73 -0.73 -16.07
C ASP A 213 -11.21 -2.19 -16.17
N SER A 214 -11.92 -2.71 -15.16
CA SER A 214 -12.33 -4.12 -15.08
C SER A 214 -13.19 -4.63 -16.24
N ALA A 215 -13.72 -3.74 -17.10
CA ALA A 215 -14.48 -4.08 -18.29
C ALA A 215 -13.63 -4.11 -19.59
N LYS A 216 -12.37 -3.67 -19.56
CA LYS A 216 -11.48 -3.70 -20.73
C LYS A 216 -11.13 -5.15 -21.11
N GLU A 217 -10.94 -5.40 -22.40
CA GLU A 217 -10.58 -6.73 -22.92
C GLU A 217 -9.24 -7.24 -22.36
N THR A 218 -8.31 -6.34 -22.09
CA THR A 218 -7.00 -6.65 -21.52
C THR A 218 -7.05 -7.00 -20.03
N VAL A 219 -8.22 -6.94 -19.39
CA VAL A 219 -8.39 -7.19 -17.95
C VAL A 219 -9.15 -8.49 -17.70
N TRP A 220 -8.48 -9.41 -17.02
CA TRP A 220 -8.95 -10.76 -16.75
C TRP A 220 -9.45 -10.86 -15.30
N CYS A 221 -10.77 -10.93 -15.13
CA CYS A 221 -11.40 -11.03 -13.82
C CYS A 221 -11.45 -12.49 -13.33
N THR A 222 -10.97 -12.71 -12.12
CA THR A 222 -10.98 -14.04 -11.47
C THR A 222 -12.41 -14.49 -11.14
N PRO A 223 -12.71 -15.79 -11.01
CA PRO A 223 -14.01 -16.28 -10.59
C PRO A 223 -14.53 -15.65 -9.30
N MET A 224 -13.69 -15.52 -8.26
CA MET A 224 -14.11 -15.00 -6.96
C MET A 224 -14.47 -13.51 -7.00
N TYR A 225 -14.00 -12.76 -8.00
CA TYR A 225 -14.46 -11.39 -8.27
C TYR A 225 -15.97 -11.33 -8.54
N PHE A 226 -16.57 -12.39 -9.08
CA PHE A 226 -18.01 -12.46 -9.34
C PHE A 226 -18.82 -13.04 -8.18
N SER A 227 -18.22 -13.30 -7.01
CA SER A 227 -18.97 -13.73 -5.82
C SER A 227 -19.94 -12.64 -5.32
N GLN A 228 -21.00 -13.04 -4.61
CA GLN A 228 -22.01 -12.11 -4.10
C GLN A 228 -21.40 -11.01 -3.20
N VAL A 229 -20.42 -11.38 -2.36
CA VAL A 229 -19.70 -10.44 -1.49
C VAL A 229 -19.03 -9.34 -2.31
N TRP A 230 -18.28 -9.72 -3.35
CA TRP A 230 -17.55 -8.75 -4.17
C TRP A 230 -18.44 -7.97 -5.13
N GLN A 231 -19.52 -8.57 -5.62
CA GLN A 231 -20.56 -7.84 -6.36
C GLN A 231 -21.16 -6.74 -5.49
N MET A 232 -21.54 -7.05 -4.25
CA MET A 232 -22.09 -6.07 -3.31
C MET A 232 -21.09 -4.96 -2.99
N ARG A 233 -19.82 -5.30 -2.69
CA ARG A 233 -18.78 -4.31 -2.41
C ARG A 233 -18.59 -3.34 -3.58
N ARG A 234 -18.49 -3.85 -4.81
CA ARG A 234 -18.37 -2.98 -6.00
C ARG A 234 -19.59 -2.11 -6.22
N PHE A 235 -20.78 -2.65 -5.98
CA PHE A 235 -22.02 -1.88 -6.06
C PHE A 235 -22.00 -0.72 -5.05
N LEU A 236 -21.65 -1.00 -3.79
CA LEU A 236 -21.54 0.04 -2.75
C LEU A 236 -20.46 1.08 -3.07
N GLU A 237 -19.28 0.68 -3.54
CA GLU A 237 -18.23 1.62 -3.94
C GLU A 237 -18.65 2.47 -5.16
N SER A 238 -19.37 1.88 -6.13
CA SER A 238 -19.94 2.61 -7.25
C SER A 238 -21.02 3.61 -6.80
N MET A 239 -21.85 3.23 -5.81
CA MET A 239 -22.84 4.14 -5.23
C MET A 239 -22.18 5.30 -4.49
N LYS A 240 -21.15 5.03 -3.68
CA LYS A 240 -20.37 6.07 -2.98
C LYS A 240 -19.70 7.02 -3.96
N ALA A 241 -19.24 6.54 -5.11
CA ALA A 241 -18.66 7.38 -6.15
C ALA A 241 -19.70 8.26 -6.85
N MET A 242 -20.94 7.78 -6.99
CA MET A 242 -22.05 8.50 -7.62
C MET A 242 -22.72 9.51 -6.68
N PHE A 243 -22.80 9.17 -5.40
CA PHE A 243 -23.30 10.01 -4.32
C PHE A 243 -22.19 10.12 -3.27
N PRO A 244 -21.14 10.91 -3.56
CA PRO A 244 -20.11 11.16 -2.56
C PRO A 244 -20.80 11.77 -1.36
N GLU A 245 -20.73 11.10 -0.21
CA GLU A 245 -21.00 11.77 1.04
C GLU A 245 -20.13 13.02 1.06
N GLU A 246 -20.69 14.17 1.42
CA GLU A 246 -19.88 15.32 1.81
C GLU A 246 -18.98 14.83 2.94
N LYS A 247 -17.76 14.43 2.60
CA LYS A 247 -16.72 14.24 3.58
C LYS A 247 -16.69 15.58 4.30
N LYS A 248 -17.04 15.60 5.59
CA LYS A 248 -16.47 16.61 6.48
C LYS A 248 -14.99 16.53 6.20
N SER A 249 -14.47 17.56 5.56
CA SER A 249 -13.05 17.64 5.30
C SER A 249 -12.39 17.62 6.67
N GLU A 250 -11.84 16.48 7.06
CA GLU A 250 -10.62 16.51 7.84
C GLU A 250 -9.57 17.09 6.90
N GLU A 251 -9.64 18.42 6.71
CA GLU A 251 -8.55 19.22 6.17
C GLU A 251 -7.36 18.89 7.06
N THR A 252 -6.49 18.01 6.58
CA THR A 252 -5.18 17.80 7.18
C THR A 252 -4.40 19.07 6.90
N LEU A 253 -4.53 20.04 7.79
CA LEU A 253 -3.71 21.23 7.80
C LEU A 253 -2.31 20.79 8.25
N LEU A 254 -1.34 20.86 7.34
CA LEU A 254 0.05 20.53 7.63
C LEU A 254 0.67 21.72 8.40
N ILE A 255 0.73 21.64 9.73
CA ILE A 255 1.47 22.61 10.54
C ILE A 255 2.92 22.11 10.63
N LEU A 256 3.82 22.72 9.87
CA LEU A 256 5.26 22.49 9.99
C LEU A 256 5.80 23.31 11.16
N TYR A 257 5.86 22.73 12.35
CA TYR A 257 6.52 23.34 13.50
C TYR A 257 8.02 23.00 13.50
N LYS A 258 8.88 24.00 13.28
CA LYS A 258 10.34 23.86 13.42
C LYS A 258 10.77 24.36 14.80
N ALA A 259 10.81 23.45 15.78
CA ALA A 259 11.43 23.76 17.08
C ALA A 259 12.92 24.13 16.89
N LYS A 260 13.34 25.31 17.35
CA LYS A 260 14.77 25.62 17.50
C LYS A 260 15.37 24.67 18.54
N SER A 261 16.25 23.78 18.07
CA SER A 261 17.15 22.92 18.85
C SER A 261 16.50 21.92 19.83
N GLN A 262 16.61 20.63 19.48
CA GLN A 262 16.66 19.55 20.45
C GLN A 262 17.91 19.73 21.34
N THR A 263 17.79 20.58 22.36
CA THR A 263 18.70 20.51 23.51
C THR A 263 17.92 19.80 24.59
N SER A 264 18.36 18.61 24.96
CA SER A 264 17.83 17.87 26.11
C SER A 264 18.08 18.68 27.38
N VAL A 265 17.15 19.58 27.71
CA VAL A 265 17.10 20.21 29.02
C VAL A 265 16.44 19.21 29.95
N ASN A 266 17.18 18.76 30.96
CA ASN A 266 16.65 17.99 32.08
C ASN A 266 15.57 18.84 32.75
N LEU A 267 14.30 18.57 32.46
CA LEU A 267 13.16 19.21 33.11
C LEU A 267 13.04 18.70 34.55
N LYS A 268 13.84 19.27 35.46
CA LYS A 268 13.45 19.36 36.87
C LYS A 268 12.58 20.60 37.03
N GLY A 269 11.40 20.58 36.42
CA GLY A 269 10.33 21.49 36.81
C GLY A 269 9.92 21.12 38.23
N GLY A 270 9.99 22.08 39.14
CA GLY A 270 9.56 21.90 40.53
C GLY A 270 8.12 21.40 40.64
N ASN A 271 7.77 20.89 41.81
CA ASN A 271 6.49 20.27 42.20
C ASN A 271 5.19 21.10 41.95
N THR A 272 5.26 22.23 41.25
CA THR A 272 4.19 23.22 41.09
C THR A 272 3.30 23.02 39.86
N MET A 273 3.80 22.48 38.73
CA MET A 273 3.05 22.37 37.46
C MET A 273 2.41 21.00 37.23
N LYS A 274 1.44 20.61 38.06
CA LYS A 274 0.87 19.24 38.07
C LYS A 274 -0.12 18.99 36.95
N GLU A 275 -1.01 19.92 36.65
CA GLU A 275 -2.05 19.72 35.64
C GLU A 275 -1.46 19.76 34.23
N LEU A 276 -0.47 20.64 34.00
CA LEU A 276 0.24 20.70 32.72
C LEU A 276 0.96 19.38 32.42
N GLN A 277 1.72 18.84 33.37
CA GLN A 277 2.41 17.56 33.22
C GLN A 277 1.42 16.42 32.95
N LYS A 278 0.32 16.36 33.68
CA LYS A 278 -0.73 15.35 33.52
C LYS A 278 -1.40 15.38 32.16
N GLN A 279 -1.58 16.56 31.56
CA GLN A 279 -2.11 16.66 30.19
C GLN A 279 -1.05 16.26 29.16
N MET A 280 0.22 16.66 29.34
CA MET A 280 1.33 16.28 28.45
C MET A 280 1.64 14.78 28.44
N GLU A 281 1.46 14.06 29.56
CA GLU A 281 1.65 12.60 29.61
C GLU A 281 0.61 11.84 28.79
N LYS A 282 -0.57 12.44 28.58
CA LYS A 282 -1.66 11.87 27.78
C LYS A 282 -1.56 12.19 26.29
N THR A 283 -0.64 13.09 25.91
CA THR A 283 -0.45 13.49 24.51
C THR A 283 0.72 12.71 23.89
N LYS A 284 0.66 12.51 22.57
CA LYS A 284 1.72 11.83 21.83
C LYS A 284 2.91 12.79 21.71
N LYS A 285 4.13 12.34 22.07
CA LYS A 285 5.35 13.14 21.84
C LYS A 285 5.43 13.61 20.39
N GLY A 286 5.63 14.91 20.20
CA GLY A 286 5.65 15.56 18.88
C GLY A 286 4.27 15.95 18.32
N SER A 287 3.17 15.75 19.06
CA SER A 287 1.87 16.35 18.71
C SER A 287 1.87 17.86 19.00
N LEU A 288 0.92 18.59 18.42
CA LEU A 288 0.80 20.04 18.64
C LEU A 288 0.53 20.37 20.12
N GLU A 289 -0.29 19.57 20.80
CA GLU A 289 -0.56 19.71 22.24
C GLU A 289 0.71 19.50 23.08
N TYR A 290 1.57 18.56 22.67
CA TYR A 290 2.85 18.34 23.33
C TYR A 290 3.79 19.54 23.14
N CYS A 291 3.85 20.11 21.94
CA CYS A 291 4.64 21.32 21.65
C CYS A 291 4.15 22.53 22.46
N ILE A 292 2.83 22.77 22.51
CA ILE A 292 2.24 23.83 23.34
C ILE A 292 2.64 23.65 24.80
N GLY A 293 2.60 22.42 25.31
CA GLY A 293 3.03 22.13 26.68
C GLY A 293 4.50 22.46 26.95
N GLN A 294 5.40 22.19 25.98
CA GLN A 294 6.80 22.57 26.09
C GLN A 294 7.00 24.09 26.08
N MET A 295 6.25 24.83 25.27
CA MET A 295 6.30 26.29 25.23
C MET A 295 5.83 26.90 26.56
N LEU A 296 4.77 26.36 27.15
CA LEU A 296 4.29 26.80 28.46
C LEU A 296 5.30 26.51 29.58
N LEU A 297 5.95 25.34 29.57
CA LEU A 297 7.02 25.03 30.52
C LEU A 297 8.17 26.03 30.42
N SER A 298 8.60 26.35 29.20
CA SER A 298 9.64 27.37 28.95
C SER A 298 9.21 28.75 29.43
N ARG A 299 7.95 29.15 29.16
CA ARG A 299 7.42 30.46 29.57
C ARG A 299 7.29 30.61 31.09
N CYS A 300 6.90 29.54 31.76
CA CYS A 300 6.67 29.54 33.21
C CYS A 300 7.97 29.47 34.02
N GLU A 301 9.10 29.10 33.39
CA GLU A 301 10.39 28.99 34.07
C GLU A 301 10.81 30.34 34.70
N GLY A 302 10.78 30.38 36.03
CA GLY A 302 11.14 31.57 36.82
C GLY A 302 10.05 32.65 36.90
N ASP A 303 8.81 32.35 36.51
CA ASP A 303 7.66 33.27 36.59
C ASP A 303 6.48 32.62 37.36
N PRO A 304 6.46 32.74 38.71
CA PRO A 304 5.42 32.12 39.54
C PRO A 304 3.99 32.61 39.24
N ALA A 305 3.85 33.84 38.72
CA ALA A 305 2.55 34.37 38.34
C ALA A 305 2.03 33.68 37.06
N ALA A 306 2.90 33.46 36.08
CA ALA A 306 2.55 32.67 34.90
C ALA A 306 2.25 31.20 35.25
N GLU A 307 3.02 30.59 36.16
CA GLU A 307 2.76 29.23 36.65
C GLU A 307 1.35 29.09 37.25
N GLU A 308 0.95 30.02 38.13
CA GLU A 308 -0.36 29.99 38.78
C GLU A 308 -1.51 30.14 37.78
N ILE A 309 -1.36 31.05 36.81
CA ILE A 309 -2.36 31.28 35.77
C ILE A 309 -2.55 30.02 34.91
N VAL A 310 -1.44 29.44 34.43
CA VAL A 310 -1.48 28.27 33.55
C VAL A 310 -2.06 27.05 34.27
N GLU A 311 -1.68 26.78 35.51
CA GLU A 311 -2.23 25.64 36.27
C GLU A 311 -3.73 25.81 36.56
N LYS A 312 -4.16 27.01 36.93
CA LYS A 312 -5.57 27.30 37.18
C LYS A 312 -6.41 27.17 35.91
N ASP A 313 -5.90 27.68 34.79
CA ASP A 313 -6.58 27.61 33.51
C ASP A 313 -6.65 26.17 33.01
N LEU A 314 -5.56 25.41 33.04
CA LEU A 314 -5.57 24.00 32.60
C LEU A 314 -6.51 23.10 33.43
N ALA A 315 -6.77 23.46 34.69
CA ALA A 315 -7.76 22.78 35.53
C ALA A 315 -9.22 23.17 35.19
N THR A 316 -9.41 24.21 34.39
CA THR A 316 -10.72 24.73 33.97
C THR A 316 -11.16 24.11 32.63
N LYS A 317 -12.41 23.63 32.59
CA LYS A 317 -12.99 23.05 31.37
C LYS A 317 -13.03 24.09 30.25
N GLY A 318 -12.49 23.76 29.08
CA GLY A 318 -12.40 24.65 27.92
C GLY A 318 -11.06 25.37 27.77
N MET A 319 -10.11 25.14 28.68
CA MET A 319 -8.76 25.71 28.66
C MET A 319 -7.68 24.63 28.54
N GLU A 320 -8.06 23.42 28.12
CA GLU A 320 -7.13 22.30 27.94
C GLU A 320 -6.16 22.55 26.78
N LEU A 321 -5.02 21.83 26.78
CA LEU A 321 -4.03 21.90 25.69
C LEU A 321 -4.64 21.61 24.31
N THR A 322 -5.66 20.75 24.25
CA THR A 322 -6.39 20.42 23.01
C THR A 322 -7.22 21.59 22.49
N VAL A 323 -7.77 22.42 23.38
CA VAL A 323 -8.53 23.61 23.00
C VAL A 323 -7.60 24.72 22.54
N CYS A 324 -6.45 24.87 23.20
CA CYS A 324 -5.38 25.76 22.75
C CYS A 324 -4.87 25.34 21.35
N ALA A 325 -4.60 24.04 21.15
CA ALA A 325 -4.20 23.49 19.85
C ALA A 325 -5.23 23.81 18.75
N LYS A 326 -6.53 23.69 19.07
CA LYS A 326 -7.60 24.07 18.14
C LYS A 326 -7.53 25.56 17.76
N LYS A 327 -7.20 26.47 18.67
CA LYS A 327 -6.99 27.89 18.31
C LYS A 327 -5.85 28.09 17.31
N LEU A 328 -4.74 27.37 17.47
CA LEU A 328 -3.63 27.42 16.51
C LEU A 328 -4.06 26.88 15.15
N PHE A 329 -4.84 25.78 15.13
CA PHE A 329 -5.43 25.25 13.90
C PHE A 329 -6.37 26.23 13.22
N ASP A 330 -7.28 26.86 13.97
CA ASP A 330 -8.24 27.83 13.43
C ASP A 330 -7.53 29.08 12.87
N TYR A 331 -6.48 29.55 13.55
CA TYR A 331 -5.64 30.64 13.06
C TYR A 331 -4.92 30.26 11.76
N ALA A 332 -4.27 29.10 11.73
CA ALA A 332 -3.54 28.64 10.56
C ALA A 332 -4.49 28.36 9.37
N ARG A 333 -5.73 27.91 9.61
CA ARG A 333 -6.78 27.80 8.59
C ARG A 333 -7.16 29.16 8.00
N ALA A 334 -7.22 30.21 8.82
CA ALA A 334 -7.55 31.56 8.36
C ALA A 334 -6.44 32.21 7.53
N HIS A 335 -5.18 31.78 7.71
CA HIS A 335 -4.00 32.40 7.09
C HIS A 335 -3.30 31.50 6.03
N LYS A 336 -3.90 30.36 5.67
CA LYS A 336 -3.29 29.39 4.74
C LYS A 336 -3.15 29.93 3.32
N GLN A 337 -2.08 29.51 2.65
CA GLN A 337 -1.88 29.63 1.20
C GLN A 337 -1.72 28.22 0.61
N ASP A 338 -2.43 27.92 -0.48
CA ASP A 338 -2.40 26.59 -1.14
C ASP A 338 -2.55 25.41 -0.17
N ASN A 339 -3.49 25.56 0.78
CA ASN A 339 -3.81 24.59 1.83
C ASN A 339 -2.66 24.25 2.80
N CYS A 340 -1.62 25.11 2.86
CA CYS A 340 -0.50 25.01 3.79
C CYS A 340 -0.37 26.31 4.60
N TYR A 341 0.10 26.18 5.85
CA TYR A 341 0.48 27.34 6.66
C TYR A 341 1.69 26.97 7.52
N CYS A 342 2.74 27.79 7.44
CA CYS A 342 3.91 27.69 8.29
C CYS A 342 3.74 28.72 9.40
N MET A 343 3.61 28.26 10.64
CA MET A 343 3.49 29.14 11.81
C MET A 343 4.87 29.33 12.42
N GLU A 344 5.32 30.58 12.52
CA GLU A 344 6.58 30.90 13.19
C GLU A 344 6.42 30.86 14.72
N ASP A 345 7.53 30.62 15.44
CA ASP A 345 7.53 30.50 16.90
C ASP A 345 6.90 31.73 17.59
N GLU A 346 7.19 32.94 17.09
CA GLU A 346 6.66 34.19 17.63
C GLU A 346 5.12 34.30 17.50
N GLU A 347 4.56 33.77 16.40
CA GLU A 347 3.11 33.75 16.17
C GLU A 347 2.43 32.73 17.09
N ALA A 348 3.02 31.54 17.20
CA ALA A 348 2.55 30.49 18.10
C ALA A 348 2.56 30.97 19.56
N GLU A 349 3.68 31.56 20.02
CA GLU A 349 3.82 32.10 21.37
C GLU A 349 2.77 33.16 21.66
N LYS A 350 2.55 34.10 20.73
CA LYS A 350 1.53 35.13 20.90
C LYS A 350 0.13 34.53 21.08
N ILE A 351 -0.26 33.57 20.24
CA ILE A 351 -1.58 32.94 20.31
C ILE A 351 -1.74 32.14 21.61
N ILE A 352 -0.72 31.39 22.00
CA ILE A 352 -0.73 30.55 23.22
C ILE A 352 -0.78 31.45 24.47
N PHE A 353 0.04 32.48 24.54
CA PHE A 353 0.10 33.36 25.71
C PHE A 353 -1.14 34.24 25.82
N GLU A 354 -1.70 34.70 24.71
CA GLU A 354 -3.00 35.38 24.71
C GLU A 354 -4.13 34.43 25.15
N PHE A 355 -4.07 33.15 24.75
CA PHE A 355 -5.05 32.15 25.17
C PHE A 355 -5.09 31.96 26.69
N TYR A 356 -3.91 31.90 27.34
CA TYR A 356 -3.79 31.73 28.79
C TYR A 356 -3.62 33.05 29.57
N GLY A 357 -3.75 34.21 28.91
CA GLY A 357 -3.60 35.51 29.59
C GLY A 357 -2.22 35.81 30.18
N ILE A 358 -1.15 35.27 29.60
CA ILE A 358 0.23 35.45 30.05
C ILE A 358 0.86 36.67 29.33
N GLY A 359 1.36 37.66 30.07
CA GLY A 359 1.98 38.86 29.49
C GLY A 359 3.30 38.58 28.76
N GLN A 360 3.60 39.36 27.71
CA GLN A 360 4.89 39.32 27.00
C GLN A 360 6.03 39.79 27.92
N LYS A 361 7.18 39.09 27.92
CA LYS A 361 8.42 39.59 28.53
C LYS A 361 8.95 40.73 27.65
N GLU A 362 9.18 41.91 28.22
CA GLU A 362 9.99 42.93 27.55
C GLU A 362 11.38 42.36 27.23
N PRO A 363 11.95 42.64 26.05
CA PRO A 363 13.27 42.14 25.71
C PRO A 363 14.32 42.68 26.70
N ALA A 364 15.20 41.80 27.16
CA ALA A 364 16.32 42.17 28.03
C ALA A 364 17.21 43.23 27.34
N PRO A 365 17.81 44.17 28.10
CA PRO A 365 18.61 45.24 27.53
C PRO A 365 19.79 44.67 26.73
N GLN A 366 19.90 45.09 25.47
CA GLN A 366 20.97 44.70 24.56
C GLN A 366 22.32 45.20 25.09
N GLU A 367 23.27 44.28 25.28
CA GLU A 367 24.69 44.65 25.39
C GLU A 367 25.18 45.26 24.07
N PRO A 368 26.05 46.28 24.10
CA PRO A 368 26.44 47.02 22.91
C PRO A 368 27.19 46.14 21.91
N GLU A 369 26.72 46.15 20.66
CA GLU A 369 27.29 45.42 19.54
C GLU A 369 28.78 45.75 19.33
N LYS A 370 29.61 44.71 19.21
CA LYS A 370 30.90 44.82 18.53
C LYS A 370 30.67 44.74 17.02
N PRO A 371 31.36 45.55 16.21
CA PRO A 371 31.15 45.56 14.77
C PRO A 371 31.65 44.25 14.16
N VAL A 372 30.75 43.47 13.57
CA VAL A 372 31.07 42.29 12.79
C VAL A 372 31.00 42.65 11.31
N VAL A 373 32.11 42.41 10.62
CA VAL A 373 32.32 42.58 9.18
C VAL A 373 31.40 41.62 8.41
N PRO A 374 30.80 42.02 7.26
CA PRO A 374 29.85 41.16 6.56
C PRO A 374 30.58 39.95 5.93
N GLU A 375 30.31 38.76 6.44
CA GLU A 375 30.57 37.50 5.76
C GLU A 375 29.35 37.11 4.91
N ALA A 376 29.62 36.80 3.65
CA ALA A 376 28.63 36.40 2.66
C ALA A 376 28.03 35.03 3.03
N VAL A 377 26.69 34.96 3.11
CA VAL A 377 25.99 33.68 3.16
C VAL A 377 25.35 33.41 1.80
N GLN A 378 25.94 32.43 1.15
CA GLN A 378 25.52 31.78 -0.07
C GLN A 378 24.20 31.03 0.18
N ALA A 379 23.13 31.45 -0.50
CA ALA A 379 21.88 30.71 -0.54
C ALA A 379 22.00 29.64 -1.64
N ASP A 380 22.01 28.35 -1.26
CA ASP A 380 21.80 27.27 -2.22
C ASP A 380 20.34 27.28 -2.68
N ARG A 381 20.06 28.12 -3.68
CA ARG A 381 18.87 28.07 -4.52
C ARG A 381 19.17 27.14 -5.69
N LEU A 382 18.58 25.94 -5.70
CA LEU A 382 18.44 25.16 -6.94
C LEU A 382 17.39 25.85 -7.82
N MET A 383 17.88 26.65 -8.78
CA MET A 383 17.11 27.23 -9.88
C MET A 383 17.51 26.46 -11.14
N PHE A 384 16.55 25.84 -11.83
CA PHE A 384 16.76 25.34 -13.19
C PHE A 384 16.28 26.39 -14.19
N SER A 385 17.08 26.65 -15.22
CA SER A 385 16.70 27.51 -16.35
C SER A 385 15.97 26.68 -17.40
N LEU A 386 15.09 27.33 -18.17
CA LEU A 386 14.30 26.73 -19.25
C LEU A 386 15.14 26.28 -20.46
N GLU A 387 16.46 26.39 -20.42
CA GLU A 387 17.39 25.88 -21.43
C GLU A 387 17.92 24.48 -21.12
N ASP A 388 17.65 23.92 -19.92
CA ASP A 388 18.00 22.54 -19.53
C ASP A 388 16.87 21.53 -19.86
N LEU A 389 15.85 21.94 -20.63
CA LEU A 389 14.66 21.16 -20.99
C LEU A 389 14.35 21.18 -22.50
N LEU A 390 15.39 21.00 -23.32
CA LEU A 390 15.26 20.58 -24.72
C LEU A 390 15.88 19.20 -24.95
#